data_AF-B4RFV5-F1
#
_entry.id   AF-B4RFV5-F1
#
_cell.length_a   1.000
_cell.length_b   1.000
_cell.length_c   1.000
_cell.angle_alpha   90.00
_cell.angle_beta   90.00
_cell.angle_gamma   90.00
#
_symmetry.space_group_name_H-M   'P 1'
#
loop_
_entity.id
_entity.type
_entity.pdbx_description
1 polymer ?
#
loop_
_entity_poly.entity_id
_entity_poly.type
_entity_poly.pdbx_seq_one_letter_code
_entity_poly.pdbx_strand_id
1 'polypeptide(L)'
;MGGGPCVGPCSRTADVRGLGSWGARRHRRRDSEDRRQREPDRQGAEHSGSGRPRSGRGAHVDQRIAERIARSRLRAARGLCGQPRLLGHGLVSEFRTVRGFEEVWRPPVSGRVWTNSRFVGPDDARTRLARLVRRTPEVMVKVTGRTRDGTHLAAHLTYITRRGELESEGQDGPLPAGRISVADLAAAWAFEADLDPRRRSNTPVSLSVMLSMPAGADPSKVRDAARGFARRAFGDEHDYLLVLHTDTPHPHVHIAVQALGRSGAHLNPKKADLELWRQVFARELRERGIEAEATPRRARGVTRKAERGPIRRLLDRMSAQGGPMPRVRASAWRDAARAAFQVEVAPAVWERRLAEKQVRIRALLLAQARLMQVAGRPEDQALGRAVETFVNSMPRPDSQRLALARELRARSEERLAGKSRQRRR
;
A
#
# COMPACT_ATOMS: atom_id res chain seq x y z
N MET A 1 -57.72 44.27 -20.13
CA MET A 1 -58.41 44.60 -21.39
C MET A 1 -57.30 44.94 -22.38
N GLY A 2 -57.10 44.36 -23.55
CA GLY A 2 -57.87 43.41 -24.38
C GLY A 2 -57.53 43.75 -25.86
N GLY A 3 -57.38 42.85 -26.82
CA GLY A 3 -57.38 41.38 -26.80
C GLY A 3 -56.53 40.82 -27.97
N GLY A 4 -56.62 39.51 -28.24
CA GLY A 4 -55.99 38.87 -29.42
C GLY A 4 -56.77 39.13 -30.73
N PRO A 5 -56.47 38.43 -31.86
CA PRO A 5 -56.22 36.97 -31.88
C PRO A 5 -55.13 36.45 -32.85
N CYS A 6 -54.75 35.16 -32.66
CA CYS A 6 -54.32 34.13 -33.65
C CYS A 6 -53.23 34.45 -34.73
N VAL A 7 -52.52 33.50 -35.35
CA VAL A 7 -52.84 32.10 -35.70
C VAL A 7 -51.59 31.20 -35.74
N GLY A 8 -51.73 29.90 -35.41
CA GLY A 8 -51.11 28.79 -36.17
C GLY A 8 -49.67 28.34 -35.82
N PRO A 9 -49.43 27.01 -35.66
CA PRO A 9 -48.09 26.45 -35.47
C PRO A 9 -47.45 25.95 -36.78
N CYS A 10 -46.11 25.92 -36.86
CA CYS A 10 -45.38 25.31 -37.96
C CYS A 10 -44.65 24.03 -37.51
N SER A 11 -45.33 22.89 -37.62
CA SER A 11 -44.73 21.56 -37.43
C SER A 11 -44.04 21.06 -38.70
N ARG A 12 -42.76 20.69 -38.63
CA ARG A 12 -42.09 19.92 -39.70
C ARG A 12 -41.44 18.65 -39.16
N THR A 13 -42.17 17.55 -39.30
CA THR A 13 -41.62 16.19 -39.32
C THR A 13 -40.74 15.98 -40.56
N ALA A 14 -39.61 15.29 -40.40
CA ALA A 14 -38.84 14.74 -41.50
C ALA A 14 -38.31 13.35 -41.12
N ASP A 15 -39.07 12.30 -41.46
CA ASP A 15 -38.63 10.89 -41.40
C ASP A 15 -38.39 10.39 -42.83
N VAL A 16 -37.13 10.11 -43.18
CA VAL A 16 -36.78 9.33 -44.36
C VAL A 16 -35.67 8.34 -43.98
N ARG A 17 -35.91 7.07 -44.25
CA ARG A 17 -35.06 5.92 -43.90
C ARG A 17 -34.04 5.66 -45.00
N GLY A 18 -32.82 5.22 -44.65
CA GLY A 18 -31.80 4.94 -45.68
C GLY A 18 -30.56 4.16 -45.21
N LEU A 19 -30.68 2.83 -45.16
CA LEU A 19 -29.66 1.81 -45.49
C LEU A 19 -28.17 2.03 -45.07
N GLY A 20 -27.61 1.12 -44.27
CA GLY A 20 -26.15 1.16 -43.97
C GLY A 20 -25.60 0.13 -42.98
N SER A 21 -25.92 -1.16 -43.10
CA SER A 21 -25.41 -2.18 -42.17
C SER A 21 -23.92 -2.49 -42.37
N TRP A 22 -23.08 -2.27 -41.34
CA TRP A 22 -21.67 -2.69 -41.33
C TRP A 22 -21.41 -3.78 -40.28
N GLY A 23 -20.96 -4.95 -40.76
CA GLY A 23 -21.00 -6.21 -40.00
C GLY A 23 -19.86 -6.41 -38.99
N ALA A 24 -20.17 -7.11 -37.90
CA ALA A 24 -19.21 -7.48 -36.86
C ALA A 24 -18.22 -8.57 -37.33
N ARG A 25 -16.95 -8.20 -37.55
CA ARG A 25 -15.87 -9.16 -37.87
C ARG A 25 -15.44 -9.94 -36.62
N ARG A 26 -16.02 -11.14 -36.44
CA ARG A 26 -15.50 -12.15 -35.49
C ARG A 26 -14.31 -12.88 -36.12
N HIS A 27 -13.11 -12.71 -35.59
CA HIS A 27 -11.99 -13.60 -35.94
C HIS A 27 -12.26 -15.01 -35.38
N ARG A 28 -12.66 -15.94 -36.26
CA ARG A 28 -12.59 -17.38 -35.96
C ARG A 28 -11.13 -17.81 -36.10
N ARG A 29 -10.65 -18.63 -35.15
CA ARG A 29 -9.48 -19.48 -35.40
C ARG A 29 -9.88 -20.58 -36.38
N ARG A 30 -8.94 -21.02 -37.22
CA ARG A 30 -8.99 -22.36 -37.80
C ARG A 30 -8.06 -23.22 -36.96
N ASP A 31 -8.62 -24.26 -36.37
CA ASP A 31 -7.86 -25.41 -35.89
C ASP A 31 -7.72 -26.37 -37.07
N SER A 32 -6.61 -27.10 -37.14
CA SER A 32 -6.35 -28.10 -38.18
C SER A 32 -5.43 -29.19 -37.64
N GLU A 33 -6.00 -30.08 -36.83
CA GLU A 33 -5.43 -31.39 -36.58
C GLU A 33 -5.63 -32.27 -37.83
N ASP A 34 -4.66 -33.10 -38.19
CA ASP A 34 -4.76 -34.57 -38.10
C ASP A 34 -3.55 -35.26 -38.79
N ARG A 35 -3.18 -36.44 -38.28
CA ARG A 35 -2.24 -37.45 -38.83
C ARG A 35 -0.74 -37.07 -38.84
N ARG A 36 0.19 -38.03 -38.66
CA ARG A 36 0.06 -39.51 -38.72
C ARG A 36 0.60 -40.20 -37.46
N GLN A 37 0.06 -41.37 -37.15
CA GLN A 37 0.55 -42.26 -36.08
C GLN A 37 1.90 -42.91 -36.45
N ARG A 38 2.65 -43.34 -35.44
CA ARG A 38 3.43 -44.61 -35.43
C ARG A 38 3.78 -45.01 -33.98
N GLU A 39 3.63 -46.29 -33.71
CA GLU A 39 3.84 -47.04 -32.46
C GLU A 39 4.17 -48.50 -32.88
N PRO A 40 4.53 -49.43 -31.97
CA PRO A 40 5.40 -49.32 -30.79
C PRO A 40 6.54 -50.38 -30.84
N ASP A 41 7.42 -50.42 -29.82
CA ASP A 41 8.20 -51.59 -29.32
C ASP A 41 9.40 -51.07 -28.46
N ARG A 42 9.98 -51.76 -27.47
CA ARG A 42 9.58 -52.93 -26.65
C ARG A 42 10.51 -53.03 -25.42
N GLN A 43 9.97 -53.41 -24.26
CA GLN A 43 10.68 -54.04 -23.10
C GLN A 43 11.81 -53.19 -22.42
N GLY A 44 12.15 -53.37 -21.14
CA GLY A 44 11.62 -54.28 -20.11
C GLY A 44 12.32 -54.05 -18.76
N ALA A 45 12.40 -55.11 -17.94
CA ALA A 45 13.08 -55.20 -16.64
C ALA A 45 12.50 -54.38 -15.47
N GLU A 46 11.78 -55.06 -14.60
CA GLU A 46 11.52 -54.65 -13.21
C GLU A 46 12.82 -54.70 -12.38
N HIS A 47 12.90 -53.92 -11.29
CA HIS A 47 13.74 -54.24 -10.13
C HIS A 47 13.08 -53.76 -8.84
N SER A 48 12.98 -54.64 -7.85
CA SER A 48 12.31 -54.36 -6.57
C SER A 48 13.26 -53.69 -5.56
N GLY A 49 12.74 -52.72 -4.80
CA GLY A 49 13.55 -51.94 -3.84
C GLY A 49 12.73 -51.36 -2.69
N SER A 50 12.78 -52.01 -1.53
CA SER A 50 12.00 -51.66 -0.34
C SER A 50 12.59 -50.45 0.42
N GLY A 51 12.17 -49.24 0.04
CA GLY A 51 12.65 -47.97 0.64
C GLY A 51 11.76 -47.42 1.76
N ARG A 52 12.24 -47.44 3.03
CA ARG A 52 11.59 -46.73 4.15
C ARG A 52 11.52 -45.21 3.89
N PRO A 53 10.41 -44.51 4.22
CA PRO A 53 10.29 -43.06 3.99
C PRO A 53 11.18 -42.26 4.95
N ARG A 54 12.24 -41.62 4.40
CA ARG A 54 13.13 -40.70 5.14
C ARG A 54 12.46 -39.36 5.44
N SER A 55 11.69 -39.29 6.52
CA SER A 55 11.30 -38.02 7.15
C SER A 55 12.53 -37.31 7.77
N GLY A 56 12.50 -35.98 7.89
CA GLY A 56 13.46 -35.21 8.70
C GLY A 56 14.10 -33.97 8.06
N ARG A 57 14.35 -33.94 6.74
CA ARG A 57 15.20 -32.89 6.13
C ARG A 57 14.60 -31.47 6.07
N GLY A 58 13.29 -31.30 6.27
CA GLY A 58 12.66 -29.97 6.30
C GLY A 58 13.03 -29.12 7.53
N ALA A 59 13.12 -29.73 8.72
CA ALA A 59 13.30 -29.01 9.98
C ALA A 59 14.67 -28.30 10.09
N HIS A 60 15.72 -28.89 9.52
CA HIS A 60 17.07 -28.33 9.59
C HIS A 60 17.23 -26.99 8.85
N VAL A 61 16.35 -26.64 7.90
CA VAL A 61 16.41 -25.34 7.20
C VAL A 61 15.90 -24.22 8.10
N ASP A 62 14.78 -24.44 8.81
CA ASP A 62 14.27 -23.51 9.83
C ASP A 62 15.27 -23.33 10.98
N GLN A 63 15.85 -24.44 11.46
CA GLN A 63 16.84 -24.43 12.55
C GLN A 63 18.10 -23.62 12.20
N ARG A 64 18.66 -23.80 10.99
CA ARG A 64 19.84 -23.04 10.52
C ARG A 64 19.58 -21.53 10.39
N ILE A 65 18.34 -21.11 10.14
CA ILE A 65 17.95 -19.69 10.14
C ILE A 65 17.91 -19.16 11.58
N ALA A 66 17.31 -19.91 12.52
CA ALA A 66 17.27 -19.54 13.94
C ALA A 66 18.70 -19.44 14.53
N GLU A 67 19.58 -20.40 14.25
CA GLU A 67 20.98 -20.35 14.65
C GLU A 67 21.73 -19.15 14.05
N ARG A 68 21.42 -18.73 12.81
CA ARG A 68 22.06 -17.56 12.19
C ARG A 68 21.66 -16.25 12.89
N ILE A 69 20.44 -16.19 13.43
CA ILE A 69 19.95 -15.10 14.28
C ILE A 69 20.60 -15.18 15.69
N ALA A 70 20.81 -16.38 16.23
CA ALA A 70 21.54 -16.56 17.49
C ALA A 70 23.02 -16.12 17.36
N ARG A 71 23.71 -16.54 16.29
CA ARG A 71 25.12 -16.20 16.03
C ARG A 71 25.36 -14.69 15.78
N SER A 72 24.35 -13.93 15.35
CA SER A 72 24.48 -12.46 15.26
C SER A 72 24.39 -11.75 16.62
N ARG A 73 23.72 -12.33 17.63
CA ARG A 73 23.69 -11.79 19.01
C ARG A 73 25.10 -11.72 19.61
N LEU A 74 25.92 -12.75 19.38
CA LEU A 74 27.28 -12.86 19.95
C LEU A 74 28.31 -11.89 19.32
N ARG A 75 28.21 -11.61 18.01
CA ARG A 75 29.17 -10.71 17.35
C ARG A 75 28.97 -9.22 17.68
N ALA A 76 27.75 -8.81 18.04
CA ALA A 76 27.47 -7.41 18.41
C ALA A 76 28.10 -7.00 19.75
N ALA A 77 28.39 -7.95 20.65
CA ALA A 77 28.85 -7.69 22.01
C ALA A 77 30.34 -7.32 22.16
N ARG A 78 31.16 -7.50 21.11
CA ARG A 78 32.63 -7.34 21.19
C ARG A 78 33.18 -6.04 20.54
N GLY A 79 32.31 -5.17 20.03
CA GLY A 79 32.71 -4.01 19.20
C GLY A 79 32.60 -2.63 19.86
N LEU A 80 32.34 -2.53 21.16
CA LEU A 80 32.01 -1.28 21.85
C LEU A 80 32.74 -1.16 23.20
N CYS A 81 34.03 -0.80 23.17
CA CYS A 81 34.73 -0.29 24.34
C CYS A 81 35.65 0.86 23.93
N GLY A 82 35.32 2.07 24.38
CA GLY A 82 36.07 3.31 24.18
C GLY A 82 35.53 4.34 25.15
N GLN A 83 36.37 4.85 26.04
CA GLN A 83 35.95 5.71 27.14
C GLN A 83 35.80 7.18 26.68
N PRO A 84 34.77 7.91 27.15
CA PRO A 84 34.63 9.33 26.90
C PRO A 84 35.52 10.17 27.84
N ARG A 85 36.16 11.21 27.31
CA ARG A 85 36.70 12.31 28.14
C ARG A 85 35.55 13.23 28.58
N LEU A 86 35.66 13.80 29.78
CA LEU A 86 34.69 14.73 30.36
C LEU A 86 35.08 16.19 30.07
N LEU A 87 34.17 16.93 29.43
CA LEU A 87 33.94 18.37 29.63
C LEU A 87 32.41 18.61 29.53
N GLY A 88 31.90 19.66 30.20
CA GLY A 88 30.50 19.73 30.63
C GLY A 88 29.53 20.60 29.82
N HIS A 89 28.43 20.96 30.50
CA HIS A 89 27.24 21.74 30.08
C HIS A 89 26.11 20.97 29.37
N GLY A 90 24.89 21.09 29.93
CA GLY A 90 23.60 20.75 29.28
C GLY A 90 23.20 19.26 29.22
N LEU A 91 22.49 18.75 30.24
CA LEU A 91 22.05 17.34 30.32
C LEU A 91 20.85 16.92 29.43
N VAL A 92 20.80 17.39 28.18
CA VAL A 92 19.98 16.72 27.15
C VAL A 92 20.73 15.49 26.65
N SER A 93 20.71 14.39 27.42
CA SER A 93 21.38 13.15 26.97
C SER A 93 20.74 12.66 25.68
N GLU A 94 21.52 12.76 24.61
CA GLU A 94 21.18 12.47 23.22
C GLU A 94 20.59 11.06 23.05
N PHE A 95 19.52 10.94 22.26
CA PHE A 95 18.95 9.64 21.94
C PHE A 95 19.82 8.91 20.90
N ARG A 96 20.81 8.17 21.41
CA ARG A 96 21.78 7.44 20.58
C ARG A 96 21.10 6.37 19.72
N THR A 97 21.39 6.39 18.42
CA THR A 97 20.90 5.39 17.46
C THR A 97 22.02 4.48 16.95
N VAL A 98 21.68 3.23 16.64
CA VAL A 98 22.61 2.27 16.01
C VAL A 98 22.90 2.73 14.58
N ARG A 99 24.17 2.65 14.15
CA ARG A 99 24.61 3.04 12.79
C ARG A 99 23.75 2.36 11.72
N GLY A 100 23.05 3.17 10.93
CA GLY A 100 22.16 2.69 9.85
C GLY A 100 20.72 2.39 10.27
N PHE A 101 20.31 2.72 11.51
CA PHE A 101 18.95 2.53 12.01
C PHE A 101 17.88 3.17 11.10
N GLU A 102 18.19 4.28 10.43
CA GLU A 102 17.32 4.94 9.45
C GLU A 102 16.81 4.05 8.29
N GLU A 103 17.44 2.90 8.02
CA GLU A 103 16.90 1.91 7.08
C GLU A 103 15.56 1.29 7.56
N VAL A 104 15.28 1.33 8.87
CA VAL A 104 13.97 0.99 9.45
C VAL A 104 12.87 1.90 8.90
N TRP A 105 13.18 3.18 8.63
CA TRP A 105 12.21 4.18 8.17
C TRP A 105 12.29 4.47 6.66
N ARG A 106 13.49 4.63 6.08
CA ARG A 106 13.72 5.03 4.67
C ARG A 106 12.95 4.19 3.62
N PRO A 107 12.10 4.79 2.75
CA PRO A 107 11.33 4.03 1.76
C PRO A 107 12.24 3.19 0.83
N PRO A 108 11.78 2.01 0.36
CA PRO A 108 12.59 1.08 -0.43
C PRO A 108 12.66 1.50 -1.91
N VAL A 109 13.27 2.67 -2.14
CA VAL A 109 13.42 3.34 -3.44
C VAL A 109 14.87 3.76 -3.62
N SER A 110 15.39 3.66 -4.84
CA SER A 110 16.79 3.89 -5.20
C SER A 110 16.93 5.03 -6.20
N GLY A 111 17.98 5.84 -6.06
CA GLY A 111 18.56 6.59 -7.17
C GLY A 111 17.91 7.92 -7.59
N ARG A 112 17.11 8.58 -6.74
CA ARG A 112 16.78 10.02 -6.91
C ARG A 112 16.80 10.77 -5.59
N VAL A 113 17.19 12.04 -5.65
CA VAL A 113 17.22 12.99 -4.52
C VAL A 113 15.80 13.51 -4.24
N TRP A 114 15.59 13.94 -2.99
CA TRP A 114 14.35 14.47 -2.46
C TRP A 114 14.12 15.91 -2.97
N THR A 115 13.10 16.13 -3.80
CA THR A 115 12.47 17.45 -3.96
C THR A 115 11.27 17.53 -3.01
N ASN A 116 11.00 18.72 -2.46
CA ASN A 116 9.98 18.93 -1.42
C ASN A 116 10.00 17.90 -0.28
N SER A 117 11.26 17.49 0.07
CA SER A 117 13.01 17.41 2.34
C SER A 117 12.83 18.19 3.73
N ARG A 118 13.15 19.50 3.78
CA ARG A 118 12.74 20.56 4.72
C ARG A 118 11.36 20.41 5.40
N PHE A 119 10.41 19.70 4.78
CA PHE A 119 9.01 19.61 5.19
C PHE A 119 8.69 18.44 6.13
N VAL A 120 9.62 17.50 6.30
CA VAL A 120 9.62 16.59 7.46
C VAL A 120 10.87 16.90 8.27
N GLY A 121 10.72 17.80 9.25
CA GLY A 121 11.69 17.94 10.33
C GLY A 121 11.90 16.60 11.06
N PRO A 122 13.00 16.44 11.80
CA PRO A 122 13.39 15.17 12.40
C PRO A 122 12.33 14.69 13.41
N ASP A 123 11.47 13.78 12.97
CA ASP A 123 10.48 13.08 13.80
C ASP A 123 11.25 12.10 14.70
N ASP A 124 11.46 12.52 15.95
CA ASP A 124 12.38 11.90 16.91
C ASP A 124 12.27 10.36 16.92
N ALA A 125 13.42 9.70 16.75
CA ALA A 125 13.51 8.25 16.64
C ALA A 125 13.02 7.53 17.91
N ARG A 126 13.12 8.14 19.10
CA ARG A 126 12.57 7.63 20.36
C ARG A 126 11.04 7.64 20.32
N THR A 127 10.44 8.79 20.01
CA THR A 127 8.99 8.96 19.90
C THR A 127 8.41 8.09 18.78
N ARG A 128 9.09 7.97 17.64
CA ARG A 128 8.65 7.10 16.53
C ARG A 128 8.72 5.61 16.88
N LEU A 129 9.74 5.18 17.63
CA LEU A 129 9.78 3.83 18.22
C LEU A 129 8.63 3.60 19.21
N ALA A 130 8.31 4.58 20.05
CA ALA A 130 7.20 4.48 21.00
C ALA A 130 5.85 4.33 20.29
N ARG A 131 5.58 5.13 19.23
CA ARG A 131 4.37 5.00 18.39
C ARG A 131 4.32 3.66 17.63
N LEU A 132 5.46 3.18 17.11
CA LEU A 132 5.56 1.86 16.46
C LEU A 132 5.18 0.72 17.42
N VAL A 133 5.73 0.71 18.63
CA VAL A 133 5.48 -0.33 19.63
C VAL A 133 4.05 -0.28 20.18
N ARG A 134 3.52 0.92 20.43
CA ARG A 134 2.11 1.13 20.80
C ARG A 134 1.13 0.82 19.66
N ARG A 135 1.63 0.60 18.43
CA ARG A 135 0.83 0.35 17.22
C ARG A 135 -0.14 1.50 16.92
N THR A 136 0.32 2.74 17.10
CA THR A 136 -0.41 3.98 16.77
C THR A 136 -1.09 3.88 15.39
N PRO A 137 -2.33 4.37 15.21
CA PRO A 137 -3.07 4.33 13.95
C PRO A 137 -2.26 4.81 12.74
N GLU A 138 -2.36 4.04 11.65
CA GLU A 138 -1.54 4.23 10.45
C GLU A 138 -2.29 4.97 9.35
N VAL A 139 -1.77 6.13 8.95
CA VAL A 139 -2.41 6.98 7.93
C VAL A 139 -2.38 6.33 6.55
N MET A 140 -3.43 6.56 5.74
CA MET A 140 -3.43 6.16 4.34
C MET A 140 -3.49 7.37 3.40
N VAL A 141 -2.36 7.62 2.72
CA VAL A 141 -2.29 8.49 1.54
C VAL A 141 -2.20 7.64 0.26
N LYS A 142 -3.05 7.95 -0.72
CA LYS A 142 -3.21 7.22 -1.99
C LYS A 142 -3.51 8.18 -3.14
N VAL A 143 -2.77 8.08 -4.25
CA VAL A 143 -3.24 8.63 -5.54
C VAL A 143 -4.35 7.72 -6.07
N THR A 144 -5.53 8.29 -6.29
CA THR A 144 -6.75 7.57 -6.73
C THR A 144 -6.92 7.60 -8.24
N GLY A 145 -6.50 8.67 -8.91
CA GLY A 145 -6.73 8.89 -10.35
C GLY A 145 -5.94 10.06 -10.92
N ARG A 146 -6.15 10.32 -12.21
CA ARG A 146 -5.66 11.47 -12.99
C ARG A 146 -6.65 11.75 -14.11
N THR A 147 -6.95 13.02 -14.38
CA THR A 147 -7.75 13.45 -15.54
C THR A 147 -6.82 14.02 -16.62
N ARG A 148 -7.27 14.15 -17.88
CA ARG A 148 -6.45 14.65 -19.01
C ARG A 148 -7.11 15.82 -19.78
N ASP A 149 -8.33 16.17 -19.39
CA ASP A 149 -9.25 17.05 -20.10
C ASP A 149 -10.28 17.60 -19.10
N GLY A 150 -10.92 18.72 -19.45
CA GLY A 150 -11.90 19.39 -18.62
C GLY A 150 -13.13 18.54 -18.31
N THR A 151 -13.60 17.70 -19.25
CA THR A 151 -14.78 16.85 -19.07
C THR A 151 -14.58 15.82 -17.95
N HIS A 152 -13.45 15.09 -17.97
CA HIS A 152 -13.11 14.17 -16.89
C HIS A 152 -12.78 14.89 -15.58
N LEU A 153 -12.26 16.13 -15.63
CA LEU A 153 -12.05 16.96 -14.45
C LEU A 153 -13.37 17.37 -13.81
N ALA A 154 -14.28 17.97 -14.56
CA ALA A 154 -15.60 18.40 -14.09
C ALA A 154 -16.40 17.20 -13.52
N ALA A 155 -16.36 16.04 -14.18
CA ALA A 155 -16.98 14.82 -13.68
C ALA A 155 -16.35 14.33 -12.36
N HIS A 156 -15.01 14.42 -12.21
CA HIS A 156 -14.32 14.06 -10.97
C HIS A 156 -14.61 15.05 -9.83
N LEU A 157 -14.57 16.37 -10.09
CA LEU A 157 -14.87 17.39 -9.09
C LEU A 157 -16.34 17.28 -8.65
N THR A 158 -17.27 17.13 -9.61
CA THR A 158 -18.70 16.83 -9.35
C THR A 158 -18.90 15.57 -8.51
N TYR A 159 -18.10 14.52 -8.72
CA TYR A 159 -18.18 13.32 -7.89
C TYR A 159 -17.71 13.58 -6.45
N ILE A 160 -16.55 14.23 -6.25
CA ILE A 160 -16.02 14.45 -4.89
C ILE A 160 -16.77 15.53 -4.12
N THR A 161 -17.30 16.59 -4.75
CA THR A 161 -18.12 17.61 -4.06
C THR A 161 -19.57 17.17 -3.85
N ARG A 162 -19.94 15.94 -4.25
CA ARG A 162 -21.34 15.48 -4.35
C ARG A 162 -22.19 16.50 -5.11
N ARG A 163 -21.75 16.89 -6.30
CA ARG A 163 -22.40 17.91 -7.16
C ARG A 163 -22.52 19.29 -6.47
N GLY A 164 -21.48 19.69 -5.74
CA GLY A 164 -21.44 20.96 -5.00
C GLY A 164 -22.28 21.00 -3.72
N GLU A 165 -22.73 19.84 -3.23
CA GLU A 165 -23.55 19.68 -2.01
C GLU A 165 -22.67 19.55 -0.74
N LEU A 166 -21.37 19.27 -0.89
CA LEU A 166 -20.38 19.28 0.21
C LEU A 166 -19.51 20.56 0.20
N GLU A 167 -19.18 21.05 1.39
CA GLU A 167 -18.15 22.09 1.58
C GLU A 167 -16.82 21.67 0.94
N SER A 168 -16.23 22.57 0.16
CA SER A 168 -14.95 22.36 -0.51
C SER A 168 -14.04 23.56 -0.30
N GLU A 169 -12.75 23.32 -0.11
CA GLU A 169 -11.77 24.35 0.19
C GLU A 169 -10.62 24.32 -0.81
N GLY A 170 -10.15 25.49 -1.21
CA GLY A 170 -8.99 25.69 -2.08
C GLY A 170 -7.77 26.13 -1.28
N GLN A 171 -6.88 26.85 -1.96
CA GLN A 171 -5.71 27.46 -1.31
C GLN A 171 -6.11 28.56 -0.31
N ASP A 172 -6.97 29.48 -0.74
CA ASP A 172 -7.27 30.72 -0.04
C ASP A 172 -8.40 30.59 1.00
N GLY A 173 -9.22 29.54 0.90
CA GLY A 173 -10.31 29.27 1.85
C GLY A 173 -11.41 28.39 1.25
N PRO A 174 -12.62 28.40 1.83
CA PRO A 174 -13.80 27.77 1.26
C PRO A 174 -14.13 28.33 -0.13
N LEU A 175 -14.54 27.47 -1.06
CA LEU A 175 -15.10 27.89 -2.35
C LEU A 175 -16.61 28.17 -2.23
N PRO A 176 -17.18 28.99 -3.13
CA PRO A 176 -18.63 29.08 -3.31
C PRO A 176 -19.26 27.69 -3.53
N ALA A 177 -20.35 27.41 -2.81
CA ALA A 177 -21.06 26.14 -2.94
C ALA A 177 -21.79 25.99 -4.29
N GLY A 178 -22.13 24.76 -4.66
CA GLY A 178 -22.95 24.46 -5.84
C GLY A 178 -22.16 24.09 -7.11
N ARG A 179 -22.91 23.78 -8.17
CA ARG A 179 -22.41 23.08 -9.37
C ARG A 179 -21.64 23.97 -10.34
N ILE A 180 -21.94 25.27 -10.35
CA ILE A 180 -21.36 26.24 -11.28
C ILE A 180 -19.89 26.46 -10.94
N SER A 181 -19.57 26.87 -9.71
CA SER A 181 -18.17 27.01 -9.22
C SER A 181 -17.31 25.76 -9.46
N VAL A 182 -17.89 24.56 -9.30
CA VAL A 182 -17.22 23.28 -9.54
C VAL A 182 -16.93 23.02 -11.04
N ALA A 183 -17.79 23.50 -11.94
CA ALA A 183 -17.59 23.44 -13.38
C ALA A 183 -16.59 24.51 -13.86
N ASP A 184 -16.69 25.72 -13.34
CA ASP A 184 -15.82 26.86 -13.69
C ASP A 184 -14.36 26.57 -13.30
N LEU A 185 -14.12 26.03 -12.09
CA LEU A 185 -12.79 25.58 -11.68
C LEU A 185 -12.22 24.48 -12.60
N ALA A 186 -13.08 23.57 -13.07
CA ALA A 186 -12.67 22.53 -14.01
C ALA A 186 -12.36 23.09 -15.41
N ALA A 187 -13.06 24.14 -15.84
CA ALA A 187 -12.81 24.85 -17.08
C ALA A 187 -11.49 25.65 -17.01
N ALA A 188 -11.26 26.40 -15.93
CA ALA A 188 -10.04 27.17 -15.70
C ALA A 188 -8.78 26.30 -15.74
N TRP A 189 -8.73 25.22 -14.94
CA TRP A 189 -7.59 24.30 -14.94
C TRP A 189 -7.39 23.58 -16.29
N ALA A 190 -8.45 23.34 -17.06
CA ALA A 190 -8.34 22.77 -18.40
C ALA A 190 -7.76 23.78 -19.40
N PHE A 191 -8.25 25.03 -19.38
CA PHE A 191 -7.76 26.14 -20.20
C PHE A 191 -6.27 26.43 -19.94
N GLU A 192 -5.86 26.55 -18.68
CA GLU A 192 -4.45 26.71 -18.32
C GLU A 192 -3.57 25.54 -18.77
N ALA A 193 -4.10 24.31 -18.72
CA ALA A 193 -3.37 23.15 -19.24
C ALA A 193 -3.28 23.17 -20.77
N ASP A 194 -4.34 23.58 -21.48
CA ASP A 194 -4.34 23.73 -22.94
C ASP A 194 -3.42 24.87 -23.41
N LEU A 195 -3.12 25.87 -22.57
CA LEU A 195 -2.12 26.91 -22.81
C LEU A 195 -0.65 26.46 -22.65
N ASP A 196 -0.37 25.30 -22.03
CA ASP A 196 1.02 24.80 -21.89
C ASP A 196 1.55 24.23 -23.22
N PRO A 197 2.51 24.90 -23.91
CA PRO A 197 3.02 24.43 -25.20
C PRO A 197 3.84 23.13 -25.10
N ARG A 198 4.13 22.66 -23.87
CA ARG A 198 4.81 21.38 -23.58
C ARG A 198 3.80 20.23 -23.40
N ARG A 199 2.50 20.53 -23.33
CA ARG A 199 1.44 19.54 -23.10
C ARG A 199 1.35 18.54 -24.25
N ARG A 200 0.99 17.31 -23.89
CA ARG A 200 0.66 16.21 -24.82
C ARG A 200 -0.70 15.65 -24.43
N SER A 201 -1.38 14.96 -25.35
CA SER A 201 -2.67 14.30 -25.10
C SER A 201 -2.70 13.31 -23.92
N ASN A 202 -1.54 12.86 -23.43
CA ASN A 202 -1.40 12.00 -22.25
C ASN A 202 -0.94 12.73 -20.97
N THR A 203 -0.62 14.01 -21.05
CA THR A 203 -0.30 14.85 -19.90
C THR A 203 -1.56 15.05 -19.04
N PRO A 204 -1.50 14.90 -17.71
CA PRO A 204 -2.67 15.11 -16.86
C PRO A 204 -3.06 16.58 -16.79
N VAL A 205 -4.35 16.86 -16.55
CA VAL A 205 -4.85 18.17 -16.12
C VAL A 205 -4.93 18.24 -14.60
N SER A 206 -5.32 17.14 -13.94
CA SER A 206 -5.25 17.02 -12.48
C SER A 206 -4.77 15.65 -11.98
N LEU A 207 -4.34 15.64 -10.72
CA LEU A 207 -4.03 14.48 -9.92
C LEU A 207 -5.05 14.32 -8.79
N SER A 208 -5.70 13.16 -8.69
CA SER A 208 -6.59 12.85 -7.57
C SER A 208 -5.82 12.15 -6.45
N VAL A 209 -5.84 12.73 -5.25
CA VAL A 209 -5.25 12.20 -4.02
C VAL A 209 -6.37 11.95 -2.99
N MET A 210 -6.19 10.93 -2.16
CA MET A 210 -7.04 10.59 -1.02
C MET A 210 -6.17 10.48 0.22
N LEU A 211 -6.55 11.20 1.26
CA LEU A 211 -6.07 11.04 2.63
C LEU A 211 -7.17 10.34 3.44
N SER A 212 -6.82 9.43 4.34
CA SER A 212 -7.83 8.74 5.17
C SER A 212 -7.24 8.20 6.47
N MET A 213 -8.09 8.13 7.49
CA MET A 213 -7.78 7.56 8.80
C MET A 213 -8.64 6.32 9.12
N PRO A 214 -8.19 5.44 10.03
CA PRO A 214 -9.03 4.42 10.63
C PRO A 214 -10.27 5.01 11.33
N ALA A 215 -11.23 4.13 11.65
CA ALA A 215 -12.46 4.52 12.35
C ALA A 215 -12.18 5.10 13.75
N GLY A 216 -13.02 6.05 14.17
CA GLY A 216 -12.89 6.75 15.47
C GLY A 216 -12.03 8.01 15.44
N ALA A 217 -11.45 8.39 14.30
CA ALA A 217 -10.82 9.70 14.14
C ALA A 217 -11.87 10.82 13.96
N ASP A 218 -11.63 11.97 14.59
CA ASP A 218 -12.44 13.19 14.46
C ASP A 218 -12.40 13.73 13.01
N PRO A 219 -13.54 13.81 12.29
CA PRO A 219 -13.56 14.25 10.90
C PRO A 219 -13.13 15.69 10.67
N SER A 220 -13.44 16.61 11.59
CA SER A 220 -13.10 18.03 11.49
C SER A 220 -11.59 18.21 11.62
N LYS A 221 -10.98 17.56 12.62
CA LYS A 221 -9.51 17.53 12.77
C LYS A 221 -8.81 16.83 11.61
N VAL A 222 -9.43 15.80 11.01
CA VAL A 222 -8.93 15.17 9.77
C VAL A 222 -8.97 16.15 8.58
N ARG A 223 -10.01 16.99 8.45
CA ARG A 223 -10.07 18.08 7.46
C ARG A 223 -9.00 19.14 7.71
N ASP A 224 -8.85 19.62 8.94
CA ASP A 224 -7.84 20.63 9.27
C ASP A 224 -6.41 20.12 9.07
N ALA A 225 -6.17 18.82 9.31
CA ALA A 225 -4.91 18.15 9.00
C ALA A 225 -4.69 18.00 7.49
N ALA A 226 -5.75 17.76 6.72
CA ALA A 226 -5.70 17.73 5.26
C ALA A 226 -5.41 19.12 4.67
N ARG A 227 -5.99 20.20 5.21
CA ARG A 227 -5.70 21.60 4.84
C ARG A 227 -4.23 21.94 5.05
N GLY A 228 -3.69 21.63 6.24
CA GLY A 228 -2.26 21.83 6.55
C GLY A 228 -1.34 20.99 5.66
N PHE A 229 -1.70 19.73 5.42
CA PHE A 229 -1.00 18.87 4.47
C PHE A 229 -0.99 19.46 3.05
N ALA A 230 -2.14 19.89 2.53
CA ALA A 230 -2.27 20.41 1.17
C ALA A 230 -1.45 21.69 0.97
N ARG A 231 -1.52 22.62 1.92
CA ARG A 231 -0.68 23.84 1.95
C ARG A 231 0.81 23.51 1.87
N ARG A 232 1.31 22.55 2.66
CA ARG A 232 2.75 22.17 2.63
C ARG A 232 3.16 21.26 1.46
N ALA A 233 2.23 20.50 0.88
CA ALA A 233 2.54 19.53 -0.17
C ALA A 233 2.40 20.13 -1.59
N PHE A 234 1.52 21.13 -1.75
CA PHE A 234 1.12 21.66 -3.05
C PHE A 234 1.16 23.19 -3.14
N GLY A 235 0.77 23.92 -2.09
CA GLY A 235 0.44 25.35 -2.17
C GLY A 235 1.52 26.28 -2.76
N ASP A 236 2.80 25.98 -2.54
CA ASP A 236 3.92 26.69 -3.19
C ASP A 236 3.74 26.76 -4.73
N GLU A 237 3.30 25.67 -5.36
CA GLU A 237 3.40 25.44 -6.82
C GLU A 237 2.08 25.10 -7.52
N HIS A 238 1.13 24.43 -6.85
CA HIS A 238 -0.06 23.86 -7.49
C HIS A 238 -1.32 24.22 -6.71
N ASP A 239 -2.36 24.65 -7.43
CA ASP A 239 -3.68 24.82 -6.84
C ASP A 239 -4.38 23.47 -6.63
N TYR A 240 -5.30 23.46 -5.67
CA TYR A 240 -6.00 22.25 -5.26
C TYR A 240 -7.40 22.56 -4.77
N LEU A 241 -8.24 21.52 -4.75
CA LEU A 241 -9.55 21.48 -4.12
C LEU A 241 -9.61 20.30 -3.17
N LEU A 242 -9.90 20.52 -1.89
CA LEU A 242 -10.11 19.47 -0.89
C LEU A 242 -11.58 19.36 -0.46
N VAL A 243 -12.05 18.13 -0.21
CA VAL A 243 -13.42 17.82 0.23
C VAL A 243 -13.38 16.70 1.27
N LEU A 244 -14.02 16.90 2.42
CA LEU A 244 -14.17 15.88 3.48
C LEU A 244 -15.36 14.95 3.19
N HIS A 245 -15.14 13.63 3.25
CA HIS A 245 -16.16 12.59 3.19
C HIS A 245 -16.25 11.84 4.52
N THR A 246 -17.46 11.79 5.07
CA THR A 246 -17.85 11.10 6.31
C THR A 246 -18.89 9.99 6.08
N ASP A 247 -19.20 9.69 4.81
CA ASP A 247 -20.18 8.70 4.36
C ASP A 247 -19.76 7.23 4.58
N THR A 248 -18.59 7.00 5.16
CA THR A 248 -18.11 5.67 5.56
C THR A 248 -17.49 5.72 6.96
N PRO A 249 -17.31 4.57 7.65
CA PRO A 249 -16.64 4.50 8.95
C PRO A 249 -15.16 4.98 8.97
N HIS A 250 -14.61 5.41 7.84
CA HIS A 250 -13.26 5.96 7.72
C HIS A 250 -13.35 7.40 7.19
N PRO A 251 -13.14 8.43 8.04
CA PRO A 251 -13.13 9.80 7.57
C PRO A 251 -11.97 9.99 6.59
N HIS A 252 -12.28 10.57 5.44
CA HIS A 252 -11.33 10.69 4.36
C HIS A 252 -11.50 12.00 3.60
N VAL A 253 -10.39 12.56 3.12
CA VAL A 253 -10.39 13.81 2.35
C VAL A 253 -9.92 13.48 0.95
N HIS A 254 -10.75 13.82 -0.04
CA HIS A 254 -10.34 13.86 -1.43
C HIS A 254 -9.66 15.19 -1.70
N ILE A 255 -8.54 15.16 -2.41
CA ILE A 255 -7.85 16.35 -2.89
C ILE A 255 -7.66 16.18 -4.40
N ALA A 256 -8.28 17.05 -5.20
CA ALA A 256 -7.89 17.24 -6.58
C ALA A 256 -6.77 18.29 -6.60
N VAL A 257 -5.67 18.03 -7.29
CA VAL A 257 -4.54 18.97 -7.43
C VAL A 257 -4.31 19.23 -8.91
N GLN A 258 -4.17 20.49 -9.30
CA GLN A 258 -3.80 20.87 -10.66
C GLN A 258 -2.46 20.22 -11.03
N ALA A 259 -2.36 19.65 -12.22
CA ALA A 259 -1.16 18.91 -12.64
C ALA A 259 -0.06 19.84 -13.14
N LEU A 260 -0.43 20.89 -13.87
CA LEU A 260 0.43 22.05 -14.12
C LEU A 260 0.62 22.82 -12.79
N GLY A 261 1.76 23.47 -12.62
CA GLY A 261 2.03 24.38 -11.50
C GLY A 261 2.46 25.76 -11.99
N ARG A 262 2.54 26.73 -11.07
CA ARG A 262 2.86 28.14 -11.34
C ARG A 262 4.22 28.32 -12.03
N SER A 263 5.20 27.48 -11.72
CA SER A 263 6.51 27.44 -12.42
C SER A 263 6.46 26.81 -13.83
N GLY A 264 5.31 26.32 -14.27
CA GLY A 264 5.15 25.49 -15.46
C GLY A 264 5.65 24.04 -15.30
N ALA A 265 5.98 23.62 -14.07
CA ALA A 265 6.36 22.24 -13.75
C ALA A 265 5.14 21.31 -13.58
N HIS A 266 5.28 20.02 -13.93
CA HIS A 266 4.18 19.04 -13.87
C HIS A 266 4.28 18.08 -12.67
N LEU A 267 3.19 18.01 -11.88
CA LEU A 267 3.07 17.20 -10.67
C LEU A 267 3.11 15.70 -10.96
N ASN A 268 4.25 15.07 -10.70
CA ASN A 268 4.53 13.71 -11.14
C ASN A 268 4.98 12.75 -10.01
N PRO A 269 4.18 12.56 -8.95
CA PRO A 269 4.59 11.88 -7.73
C PRO A 269 4.98 10.41 -7.93
N LYS A 270 6.05 10.04 -7.24
CA LYS A 270 6.71 8.73 -7.20
C LYS A 270 6.49 8.06 -5.83
N LYS A 271 7.07 6.86 -5.68
CA LYS A 271 6.94 6.05 -4.45
C LYS A 271 7.64 6.67 -3.22
N ALA A 272 8.58 7.58 -3.40
CA ALA A 272 9.22 8.33 -2.31
C ALA A 272 8.24 9.37 -1.75
N ASP A 273 7.70 10.18 -2.65
CA ASP A 273 6.82 11.32 -2.37
C ASP A 273 5.52 10.84 -1.71
N LEU A 274 4.97 9.70 -2.15
CA LEU A 274 3.84 9.06 -1.47
C LEU A 274 4.15 8.57 -0.05
N GLU A 275 5.41 8.36 0.35
CA GLU A 275 5.78 8.03 1.73
C GLU A 275 6.01 9.31 2.56
N LEU A 276 6.67 10.31 1.98
CA LEU A 276 6.75 11.66 2.52
C LEU A 276 5.36 12.20 2.86
N TRP A 277 4.40 12.09 1.94
CA TRP A 277 3.05 12.60 2.13
C TRP A 277 2.32 11.93 3.31
N ARG A 278 2.59 10.64 3.59
CA ARG A 278 2.10 9.99 4.81
C ARG A 278 2.74 10.60 6.06
N GLN A 279 4.04 10.88 6.03
CA GLN A 279 4.76 11.44 7.17
C GLN A 279 4.34 12.89 7.47
N VAL A 280 4.11 13.72 6.44
CA VAL A 280 3.53 15.07 6.59
C VAL A 280 2.11 14.96 7.17
N PHE A 281 1.20 14.19 6.55
CA PHE A 281 -0.18 14.06 7.03
C PHE A 281 -0.27 13.47 8.45
N ALA A 282 0.58 12.49 8.80
CA ALA A 282 0.67 11.96 10.15
C ALA A 282 1.16 13.00 11.17
N ARG A 283 2.05 13.93 10.78
CA ARG A 283 2.44 15.04 11.67
C ARG A 283 1.30 16.05 11.83
N GLU A 284 0.65 16.47 10.75
CA GLU A 284 -0.48 17.41 10.80
C GLU A 284 -1.63 16.88 11.67
N LEU A 285 -1.92 15.57 11.62
CA LEU A 285 -2.88 14.92 12.51
C LEU A 285 -2.46 15.01 13.99
N ARG A 286 -1.18 14.74 14.31
CA ARG A 286 -0.64 14.84 15.68
C ARG A 286 -0.62 16.27 16.21
N GLU A 287 -0.30 17.24 15.36
CA GLU A 287 -0.39 18.69 15.68
C GLU A 287 -1.82 19.12 16.08
N ARG A 288 -2.84 18.33 15.72
CA ARG A 288 -4.26 18.54 16.06
C ARG A 288 -4.78 17.53 17.10
N GLY A 289 -3.89 16.76 17.73
CA GLY A 289 -4.21 15.80 18.79
C GLY A 289 -4.78 14.46 18.31
N ILE A 290 -4.62 14.09 17.04
CA ILE A 290 -4.93 12.73 16.56
C ILE A 290 -3.64 11.89 16.56
N GLU A 291 -3.62 10.81 17.34
CA GLU A 291 -2.54 9.82 17.33
C GLU A 291 -2.45 9.14 15.95
N ALA A 292 -1.40 9.47 15.20
CA ALA A 292 -1.19 9.05 13.82
C ALA A 292 0.28 8.78 13.52
N GLU A 293 0.57 7.72 12.75
CA GLU A 293 1.91 7.33 12.35
C GLU A 293 1.95 6.90 10.87
N ALA A 294 3.15 6.94 10.28
CA ALA A 294 3.43 6.56 8.91
C ALA A 294 4.64 5.63 8.89
N THR A 295 4.50 4.41 9.42
CA THR A 295 5.60 3.45 9.48
C THR A 295 5.55 2.47 8.30
N PRO A 296 6.62 2.37 7.49
CA PRO A 296 6.69 1.42 6.39
C PRO A 296 6.43 -0.02 6.84
N ARG A 297 5.62 -0.75 6.07
CA ARG A 297 5.19 -2.13 6.38
C ARG A 297 6.31 -3.08 6.82
N ARG A 298 7.53 -2.92 6.30
CA ARG A 298 8.70 -3.73 6.68
C ARG A 298 9.11 -3.59 8.16
N ALA A 299 8.97 -2.40 8.75
CA ALA A 299 9.29 -2.14 10.15
C ALA A 299 8.20 -2.63 11.11
N ARG A 300 6.99 -2.88 10.59
CA ARG A 300 5.90 -3.59 11.30
C ARG A 300 5.90 -5.11 11.08
N GLY A 301 6.93 -5.67 10.42
CA GLY A 301 6.98 -7.10 10.07
C GLY A 301 5.97 -7.54 8.99
N VAL A 302 5.25 -6.60 8.36
CA VAL A 302 4.17 -6.92 7.40
C VAL A 302 4.75 -7.13 6.00
N THR A 303 5.08 -8.39 5.70
CA THR A 303 5.60 -8.82 4.39
C THR A 303 4.52 -9.02 3.32
N ARG A 304 3.37 -9.56 3.72
CA ARG A 304 2.28 -9.93 2.81
C ARG A 304 1.59 -8.66 2.27
N LYS A 305 1.29 -8.65 0.97
CA LYS A 305 0.42 -7.65 0.36
C LYS A 305 -1.03 -8.07 0.61
N ALA A 306 -1.87 -7.15 1.09
CA ALA A 306 -3.32 -7.36 1.10
C ALA A 306 -3.86 -7.57 -0.33
N GLU A 307 -4.90 -8.38 -0.48
CA GLU A 307 -5.63 -8.51 -1.75
C GLU A 307 -6.20 -7.13 -2.17
N ARG A 308 -6.27 -6.85 -3.47
CA ARG A 308 -6.87 -5.59 -3.95
C ARG A 308 -8.37 -5.60 -3.62
N GLY A 309 -8.88 -4.54 -3.01
CA GLY A 309 -10.28 -4.44 -2.58
C GLY A 309 -11.33 -4.94 -3.59
N PRO A 310 -11.31 -4.51 -4.87
CA PRO A 310 -12.23 -5.00 -5.89
C PRO A 310 -12.07 -6.50 -6.20
N ILE A 311 -10.84 -7.03 -6.19
CA ILE A 311 -10.57 -8.46 -6.38
C ILE A 311 -11.13 -9.23 -5.18
N ARG A 312 -10.86 -8.81 -3.94
CA ARG A 312 -11.43 -9.42 -2.75
C ARG A 312 -12.96 -9.42 -2.79
N ARG A 313 -13.61 -8.28 -3.02
CA ARG A 313 -15.08 -8.16 -3.10
C ARG A 313 -15.69 -8.95 -4.28
N LEU A 314 -14.94 -9.24 -5.34
CA LEU A 314 -15.36 -10.16 -6.39
C LEU A 314 -15.29 -11.61 -5.91
N LEU A 315 -14.13 -12.03 -5.40
CA LEU A 315 -13.88 -13.41 -4.96
C LEU A 315 -14.79 -13.80 -3.78
N ASP A 316 -15.02 -12.89 -2.84
CA ASP A 316 -15.85 -13.13 -1.66
C ASP A 316 -17.34 -13.24 -2.05
N ARG A 317 -17.82 -12.49 -3.07
CA ARG A 317 -19.15 -12.70 -3.68
C ARG A 317 -19.26 -14.05 -4.40
N MET A 318 -18.26 -14.43 -5.19
CA MET A 318 -18.26 -15.73 -5.88
C MET A 318 -18.28 -16.91 -4.91
N SER A 319 -17.57 -16.79 -3.77
CA SER A 319 -17.63 -17.79 -2.70
C SER A 319 -18.98 -17.82 -1.98
N ALA A 320 -19.62 -16.68 -1.74
CA ALA A 320 -20.97 -16.62 -1.17
C ALA A 320 -22.05 -17.23 -2.10
N GLN A 321 -21.83 -17.19 -3.42
CA GLN A 321 -22.70 -17.79 -4.44
C GLN A 321 -22.44 -19.30 -4.67
N GLY A 322 -21.61 -19.96 -3.84
CA GLY A 322 -21.25 -21.38 -3.99
C GLY A 322 -20.43 -21.71 -5.25
N GLY A 323 -19.95 -20.69 -5.98
CA GLY A 323 -19.30 -20.87 -7.27
C GLY A 323 -17.92 -21.54 -7.18
N PRO A 324 -17.45 -22.18 -8.27
CA PRO A 324 -16.16 -22.86 -8.29
C PRO A 324 -15.00 -21.90 -8.01
N MET A 325 -13.98 -22.37 -7.27
CA MET A 325 -12.90 -21.51 -6.80
C MET A 325 -12.20 -20.78 -7.96
N PRO A 326 -12.19 -19.43 -7.98
CA PRO A 326 -11.65 -18.68 -9.11
C PRO A 326 -10.17 -18.99 -9.39
N ARG A 327 -9.82 -19.10 -10.68
CA ARG A 327 -8.52 -19.59 -11.19
C ARG A 327 -7.29 -19.01 -10.46
N VAL A 328 -7.34 -17.75 -10.03
CA VAL A 328 -6.25 -17.08 -9.29
C VAL A 328 -6.08 -17.64 -7.86
N ARG A 329 -7.17 -17.76 -7.07
CA ARG A 329 -7.11 -18.43 -5.75
C ARG A 329 -6.71 -19.90 -5.93
N ALA A 330 -7.27 -20.60 -6.92
CA ALA A 330 -6.91 -21.99 -7.21
C ALA A 330 -5.45 -22.19 -7.68
N SER A 331 -4.81 -21.19 -8.30
CA SER A 331 -3.36 -21.23 -8.56
C SER A 331 -2.55 -21.03 -7.29
N ALA A 332 -2.89 -20.02 -6.47
CA ALA A 332 -2.19 -19.77 -5.21
C ALA A 332 -2.22 -20.98 -4.26
N TRP A 333 -3.36 -21.69 -4.18
CA TRP A 333 -3.46 -22.94 -3.41
C TRP A 333 -2.63 -24.08 -4.01
N ARG A 334 -2.59 -24.26 -5.35
CA ARG A 334 -1.71 -25.26 -5.98
C ARG A 334 -0.23 -24.95 -5.77
N ASP A 335 0.17 -23.69 -5.85
CA ASP A 335 1.54 -23.24 -5.66
C ASP A 335 1.99 -23.36 -4.19
N ALA A 336 1.06 -23.16 -3.26
CA ALA A 336 1.23 -23.43 -1.84
C ALA A 336 1.29 -24.94 -1.54
N ALA A 337 0.47 -25.78 -2.17
CA ALA A 337 0.47 -27.22 -1.97
C ALA A 337 1.78 -27.86 -2.48
N ARG A 338 2.29 -27.42 -3.63
CA ARG A 338 3.64 -27.80 -4.09
C ARG A 338 4.70 -27.39 -3.07
N ALA A 339 4.67 -26.15 -2.58
CA ALA A 339 5.58 -25.68 -1.53
C ALA A 339 5.42 -26.41 -0.18
N ALA A 340 4.23 -26.92 0.13
CA ALA A 340 3.94 -27.62 1.37
C ALA A 340 4.52 -29.03 1.38
N PHE A 341 4.33 -29.78 0.28
CA PHE A 341 4.49 -31.25 0.28
C PHE A 341 5.48 -31.81 -0.75
N GLN A 342 5.95 -31.03 -1.74
CA GLN A 342 7.01 -31.47 -2.65
C GLN A 342 8.39 -31.13 -2.08
N VAL A 343 9.34 -32.06 -2.22
CA VAL A 343 10.60 -32.08 -1.45
C VAL A 343 11.54 -30.91 -1.77
N GLU A 344 11.55 -30.41 -3.01
CA GLU A 344 12.61 -29.51 -3.51
C GLU A 344 12.12 -28.16 -4.06
N VAL A 345 10.99 -27.64 -3.57
CA VAL A 345 10.47 -26.33 -4.03
C VAL A 345 11.24 -25.16 -3.40
N ALA A 346 12.44 -24.88 -3.93
CA ALA A 346 13.32 -23.81 -3.49
C ALA A 346 12.61 -22.43 -3.40
N PRO A 347 12.94 -21.57 -2.41
CA PRO A 347 12.36 -20.23 -2.31
C PRO A 347 12.74 -19.36 -3.50
N ALA A 348 11.76 -18.65 -4.06
CA ALA A 348 11.97 -17.77 -5.21
C ALA A 348 12.92 -16.61 -4.85
N VAL A 349 13.62 -16.04 -5.84
CA VAL A 349 14.61 -14.96 -5.64
C VAL A 349 14.03 -13.77 -4.85
N TRP A 350 12.76 -13.43 -5.08
CA TRP A 350 12.07 -12.37 -4.34
C TRP A 350 11.64 -12.77 -2.92
N GLU A 351 11.47 -14.06 -2.63
CA GLU A 351 11.23 -14.57 -1.27
C GLU A 351 12.52 -14.56 -0.45
N ARG A 352 13.67 -14.91 -1.07
CA ARG A 352 15.00 -14.78 -0.45
C ARG A 352 15.30 -13.31 -0.11
N ARG A 353 15.16 -12.40 -1.08
CA ARG A 353 15.29 -10.94 -0.89
C ARG A 353 14.30 -10.33 0.10
N LEU A 354 13.14 -10.95 0.31
CA LEU A 354 12.15 -10.57 1.33
C LEU A 354 12.62 -10.97 2.73
N ALA A 355 13.06 -12.21 2.90
CA ALA A 355 13.58 -12.74 4.15
C ALA A 355 14.86 -12.01 4.59
N GLU A 356 15.82 -11.80 3.67
CA GLU A 356 17.06 -11.03 3.91
C GLU A 356 16.77 -9.63 4.46
N LYS A 357 15.85 -8.90 3.83
CA LYS A 357 15.43 -7.56 4.30
C LYS A 357 14.74 -7.62 5.65
N GLN A 358 13.93 -8.63 5.92
CA GLN A 358 13.26 -8.78 7.21
C GLN A 358 14.23 -9.15 8.34
N VAL A 359 15.24 -9.99 8.08
CA VAL A 359 16.33 -10.26 9.03
C VAL A 359 17.09 -8.96 9.34
N ARG A 360 17.44 -8.17 8.32
CA ARG A 360 18.15 -6.89 8.49
C ARG A 360 17.35 -5.87 9.31
N ILE A 361 16.07 -5.67 9.01
CA ILE A 361 15.18 -4.75 9.76
C ILE A 361 14.96 -5.22 11.20
N ARG A 362 14.71 -6.52 11.44
CA ARG A 362 14.58 -7.07 12.80
C ARG A 362 15.88 -6.94 13.60
N ALA A 363 17.03 -7.16 12.97
CA ALA A 363 18.34 -7.01 13.60
C ALA A 363 18.63 -5.55 14.01
N LEU A 364 18.29 -4.56 13.17
CA LEU A 364 18.41 -3.14 13.51
C LEU A 364 17.53 -2.75 14.70
N LEU A 365 16.26 -3.20 14.72
CA LEU A 365 15.34 -2.96 15.83
C LEU A 365 15.81 -3.62 17.14
N LEU A 366 16.33 -4.86 17.09
CA LEU A 366 16.87 -5.54 18.28
C LEU A 366 18.20 -4.93 18.76
N ALA A 367 19.05 -4.46 17.85
CA ALA A 367 20.26 -3.73 18.22
C ALA A 367 19.93 -2.40 18.91
N GLN A 368 18.95 -1.65 18.40
CA GLN A 368 18.47 -0.42 19.03
C GLN A 368 17.80 -0.72 20.39
N ALA A 369 16.98 -1.76 20.48
CA ALA A 369 16.39 -2.23 21.73
C ALA A 369 17.48 -2.51 22.79
N ARG A 370 18.53 -3.26 22.42
CA ARG A 370 19.63 -3.60 23.34
C ARG A 370 20.46 -2.38 23.73
N LEU A 371 20.69 -1.43 22.82
CA LEU A 371 21.37 -0.16 23.11
C LEU A 371 20.58 0.62 24.17
N MET A 372 19.27 0.79 23.99
CA MET A 372 18.41 1.50 24.94
C MET A 372 18.29 0.77 26.30
N GLN A 373 18.29 -0.56 26.31
CA GLN A 373 18.31 -1.38 27.54
C GLN A 373 19.60 -1.23 28.37
N VAL A 374 20.74 -0.94 27.74
CA VAL A 374 22.07 -0.92 28.40
C VAL A 374 22.58 0.49 28.68
N ALA A 375 22.30 1.45 27.79
CA ALA A 375 22.87 2.81 27.84
C ALA A 375 21.80 3.92 27.85
N GLY A 376 20.51 3.58 27.96
CA GLY A 376 19.41 4.53 28.04
C GLY A 376 18.96 4.85 29.47
N ARG A 377 18.19 5.93 29.63
CA ARG A 377 17.48 6.27 30.88
C ARG A 377 16.45 5.17 31.23
N PRO A 378 15.90 5.10 32.46
CA PRO A 378 14.89 4.08 32.81
C PRO A 378 13.70 4.00 31.84
N GLU A 379 13.24 5.14 31.31
CA GLU A 379 12.24 5.23 30.25
C GLU A 379 12.69 4.56 28.94
N ASP A 380 13.94 4.81 28.51
CA ASP A 380 14.52 4.23 27.30
C ASP A 380 14.72 2.72 27.45
N GLN A 381 15.09 2.26 28.65
CA GLN A 381 15.21 0.84 28.96
C GLN A 381 13.84 0.15 28.90
N ALA A 382 12.78 0.81 29.38
CA ALA A 382 11.40 0.34 29.24
C ALA A 382 10.97 0.28 27.76
N LEU A 383 11.27 1.33 26.97
CA LEU A 383 11.05 1.33 25.52
C LEU A 383 11.85 0.22 24.83
N GLY A 384 13.09 -0.05 25.24
CA GLY A 384 13.93 -1.12 24.72
C GLY A 384 13.39 -2.52 25.00
N ARG A 385 12.86 -2.77 26.20
CA ARG A 385 12.11 -4.01 26.49
C ARG A 385 10.86 -4.12 25.62
N ALA A 386 10.14 -3.01 25.42
CA ALA A 386 8.92 -2.99 24.62
C ALA A 386 9.17 -3.18 23.10
N VAL A 387 10.28 -2.63 22.55
CA VAL A 387 10.72 -2.86 21.16
C VAL A 387 11.13 -4.32 20.95
N GLU A 388 11.82 -4.95 21.91
CA GLU A 388 12.16 -6.37 21.83
C GLU A 388 10.91 -7.26 21.80
N THR A 389 9.96 -7.05 22.73
CA THR A 389 8.66 -7.73 22.73
C THR A 389 7.90 -7.50 21.41
N PHE A 390 7.92 -6.28 20.87
CA PHE A 390 7.31 -5.95 19.59
C PHE A 390 7.93 -6.76 18.43
N VAL A 391 9.26 -6.81 18.32
CA VAL A 391 9.97 -7.60 17.28
C VAL A 391 9.70 -9.10 17.42
N ASN A 392 9.64 -9.61 18.65
CA ASN A 392 9.31 -11.00 18.92
C ASN A 392 7.85 -11.33 18.54
N SER A 393 6.93 -10.37 18.70
CA SER A 393 5.52 -10.49 18.27
C SER A 393 5.28 -10.40 16.74
N MET A 394 6.29 -9.99 15.95
CA MET A 394 6.10 -9.78 14.51
C MET A 394 5.81 -11.09 13.75
N PRO A 395 4.80 -11.11 12.85
CA PRO A 395 4.52 -12.26 11.99
C PRO A 395 5.75 -12.77 11.23
N ARG A 396 5.83 -14.10 11.02
CA ARG A 396 6.90 -14.72 10.21
C ARG A 396 6.95 -14.06 8.81
N PRO A 397 8.16 -13.79 8.25
CA PRO A 397 8.35 -12.92 7.09
C PRO A 397 8.00 -13.59 5.74
N ASP A 398 6.90 -14.35 5.70
CA ASP A 398 6.53 -15.23 4.60
C ASP A 398 5.95 -14.47 3.40
N SER A 399 5.98 -15.11 2.24
CA SER A 399 5.11 -14.78 1.12
C SER A 399 3.69 -15.34 1.34
N GLN A 400 2.72 -14.94 0.50
CA GLN A 400 1.39 -15.56 0.51
C GLN A 400 1.47 -17.08 0.25
N ARG A 401 2.33 -17.50 -0.68
CA ARG A 401 2.61 -18.91 -1.03
C ARG A 401 3.13 -19.69 0.18
N LEU A 402 4.15 -19.17 0.88
CA LEU A 402 4.77 -19.84 2.03
C LEU A 402 3.86 -19.83 3.27
N ALA A 403 3.04 -18.79 3.46
CA ALA A 403 2.05 -18.76 4.53
C ALA A 403 0.96 -19.84 4.33
N LEU A 404 0.35 -19.90 3.13
CA LEU A 404 -0.61 -20.95 2.76
C LEU A 404 0.03 -22.35 2.83
N ALA A 405 1.30 -22.49 2.46
CA ALA A 405 2.01 -23.77 2.55
C ALA A 405 2.15 -24.26 4.00
N ARG A 406 2.36 -23.36 4.96
CA ARG A 406 2.37 -23.71 6.39
C ARG A 406 0.98 -24.08 6.90
N GLU A 407 -0.06 -23.34 6.49
CA GLU A 407 -1.45 -23.65 6.83
C GLU A 407 -1.87 -25.04 6.33
N LEU A 408 -1.45 -25.43 5.12
CA LEU A 408 -1.66 -26.77 4.57
C LEU A 408 -0.91 -27.86 5.37
N ARG A 409 0.33 -27.61 5.79
CA ARG A 409 1.09 -28.56 6.64
C ARG A 409 0.42 -28.77 7.99
N ALA A 410 0.10 -27.69 8.70
CA ALA A 410 -0.56 -27.73 10.01
C ALA A 410 -1.89 -28.51 9.96
N ARG A 411 -2.77 -28.21 9.00
CA ARG A 411 -4.02 -28.98 8.79
C ARG A 411 -3.80 -30.45 8.45
N SER A 412 -2.70 -30.79 7.78
CA SER A 412 -2.35 -32.18 7.50
C SER A 412 -1.87 -32.91 8.77
N GLU A 413 -1.04 -32.24 9.58
CA GLU A 413 -0.53 -32.72 10.87
C GLU A 413 -1.67 -32.92 11.89
N GLU A 414 -2.56 -31.94 12.02
CA GLU A 414 -3.82 -32.02 12.80
C GLU A 414 -4.67 -33.22 12.38
N ARG A 415 -4.90 -33.40 11.07
CA ARG A 415 -5.69 -34.52 10.53
C ARG A 415 -5.03 -35.88 10.77
N LEU A 416 -3.70 -35.96 10.74
CA LEU A 416 -2.96 -37.18 11.08
C LEU A 416 -3.03 -37.49 12.59
N ALA A 417 -2.92 -36.47 13.45
CA ALA A 417 -3.08 -36.59 14.89
C ALA A 417 -4.51 -36.97 15.31
N GLY A 418 -5.53 -36.46 14.61
CA GLY A 418 -6.92 -36.89 14.79
C GLY A 418 -7.11 -38.37 14.45
N LYS A 419 -6.60 -38.81 13.29
CA LYS A 419 -6.67 -40.22 12.88
C LYS A 419 -5.88 -41.17 13.78
N SER A 420 -4.75 -40.76 14.34
CA SER A 420 -3.98 -41.60 15.29
C SER A 420 -4.63 -41.68 16.68
N ARG A 421 -5.37 -40.66 17.11
CA ARG A 421 -6.24 -40.71 18.30
C ARG A 421 -7.46 -41.62 18.08
N GLN A 422 -8.10 -41.53 16.91
CA GLN A 422 -9.26 -42.37 16.56
C GLN A 422 -8.89 -43.86 16.40
N ARG A 423 -7.63 -44.18 16.07
CA ARG A 423 -7.08 -45.56 16.06
C ARG A 423 -6.56 -46.07 17.42
N ARG A 424 -6.81 -45.32 18.50
CA ARG A 424 -6.43 -45.67 19.90
C ARG A 424 -7.65 -45.68 20.84
N ARG A 425 -8.84 -45.74 20.24
CA ARG A 425 -10.14 -46.03 20.84
C ARG A 425 -10.77 -47.14 20.02
#